data_AF-A0AAU9Y1N2-F1
#
_entry.id   AF-A0AAU9Y1N2-F1
#
_cell.length_a   1.000
_cell.length_b   1.000
_cell.length_c   1.000
_cell.angle_alpha   90.00
_cell.angle_beta   90.00
_cell.angle_gamma   90.00
#
_symmetry.space_group_name_H-M   'P 1'
#
loop_
_entity.id
_entity.type
_entity.pdbx_description
1 polymer ?
#
loop_
_entity_poly.entity_id
_entity_poly.type
_entity_poly.pdbx_seq_one_letter_code
_entity_poly.pdbx_strand_id
1 'polypeptide(L)'
;MPERSIKVYPKDAPWMTIKLKELIRLRQNAFHSNKKGPVFRFYRNAVNRERKLCKAAYYTSKVQDLKGMNPRQWWKEINNLSGSKKQNPNLLSSLDVQQFTNMSPQEIASAINEA
;
A
#
# COMPACT_ATOMS: atom_id res chain seq x y z
N MET A 1 18.05 18.56 -16.21
CA MET A 1 17.36 17.26 -16.25
C MET A 1 16.12 17.42 -17.13
N PRO A 2 15.86 16.59 -18.13
CA PRO A 2 14.64 16.71 -18.92
C PRO A 2 13.42 16.27 -18.08
N GLU A 3 12.50 17.19 -17.85
CA GLU A 3 11.24 16.91 -17.13
C GLU A 3 10.23 16.24 -18.06
N ARG A 4 9.60 15.16 -17.59
CA ARG A 4 8.51 14.47 -18.29
C ARG A 4 7.25 14.55 -17.45
N SER A 5 6.23 15.19 -18.00
CA SER A 5 4.91 15.31 -17.35
C SER A 5 3.96 14.22 -17.87
N ILE A 6 3.34 13.46 -16.96
CA ILE A 6 2.37 12.41 -17.29
C ILE A 6 1.04 12.75 -16.62
N LYS A 7 -0.05 12.75 -17.41
CA LYS A 7 -1.41 12.97 -16.89
C LYS A 7 -1.98 11.67 -16.33
N VAL A 8 -2.17 11.61 -15.00
CA VAL A 8 -2.76 10.47 -14.29
C VAL A 8 -4.16 10.84 -13.82
N TYR A 9 -5.12 9.93 -13.99
CA TYR A 9 -6.47 10.11 -13.47
C TYR A 9 -6.63 9.25 -12.20
N PRO A 10 -7.06 9.80 -11.06
CA PRO A 10 -7.12 9.06 -9.79
C PRO A 10 -8.01 7.80 -9.81
N LYS A 11 -9.02 7.78 -10.69
CA LYS A 11 -9.96 6.66 -10.83
C LYS A 11 -9.47 5.56 -11.77
N ASP A 12 -8.37 5.78 -12.48
CA ASP A 12 -7.83 4.75 -13.36
C ASP A 12 -7.23 3.61 -12.55
N ALA A 13 -7.33 2.40 -13.12
CA ALA A 13 -6.57 1.29 -12.58
C ALA A 13 -5.06 1.58 -12.68
N PRO A 14 -4.24 1.11 -11.71
CA PRO A 14 -2.82 1.42 -11.68
C PRO A 14 -2.02 0.80 -12.84
N TRP A 15 -2.58 -0.21 -13.52
CA TRP A 15 -2.05 -0.80 -14.75
C TRP A 15 -2.55 -0.12 -16.03
N MET A 16 -3.31 0.99 -15.93
CA MET A 16 -3.82 1.71 -17.10
C MET A 16 -2.68 2.48 -17.78
N THR A 17 -2.60 2.38 -19.10
CA THR A 17 -1.59 3.07 -19.92
C THR A 17 -2.26 3.99 -20.95
N ILE A 18 -1.53 4.99 -21.45
CA ILE A 18 -1.99 5.87 -22.53
C ILE A 18 -2.39 5.05 -23.76
N LYS A 19 -1.56 4.05 -24.12
CA LYS A 19 -1.82 3.13 -25.22
C LYS A 19 -3.14 2.37 -25.05
N LEU A 20 -3.41 1.85 -23.85
CA LEU A 20 -4.67 1.15 -23.59
C LEU A 20 -5.89 2.09 -23.69
N LYS A 21 -5.76 3.34 -23.21
CA LYS A 21 -6.82 4.35 -23.34
C LYS A 21 -7.13 4.68 -24.79
N GLU A 22 -6.10 4.87 -25.62
CA GLU A 22 -6.30 5.13 -27.05
C GLU A 22 -7.00 3.94 -27.74
N LEU A 23 -6.61 2.71 -27.43
CA LEU A 23 -7.31 1.53 -27.95
C LEU A 23 -8.78 1.46 -27.51
N ILE A 24 -9.08 1.85 -26.25
CA ILE A 24 -10.46 1.92 -25.76
C ILE A 24 -11.26 2.97 -26.54
N ARG A 25 -10.68 4.14 -26.77
CA ARG A 25 -11.29 5.23 -27.57
C ARG A 25 -11.56 4.77 -29.00
N LEU A 26 -10.58 4.16 -29.68
CA LEU A 26 -10.74 3.63 -31.04
C LEU A 26 -11.81 2.54 -31.11
N ARG A 27 -11.87 1.65 -30.11
CA ARG A 27 -12.93 0.65 -29.99
C ARG A 27 -14.31 1.29 -29.82
N GLN A 28 -14.43 2.34 -29.01
CA GLN A 28 -15.70 3.07 -28.81
C GLN A 28 -16.15 3.74 -30.11
N ASN A 29 -15.24 4.43 -30.80
CA ASN A 29 -15.52 5.01 -32.11
C ASN A 29 -16.01 3.94 -33.10
N ALA A 30 -15.29 2.82 -33.22
CA ALA A 30 -15.68 1.71 -34.09
C ALA A 30 -17.02 1.08 -33.70
N PHE A 31 -17.35 1.05 -32.40
CA PHE A 31 -18.65 0.58 -31.91
C PHE A 31 -19.78 1.48 -32.37
N HIS A 32 -19.59 2.80 -32.25
CA HIS A 32 -20.58 3.80 -32.68
C HIS A 32 -20.77 3.82 -34.20
N SER A 33 -19.70 3.58 -34.97
CA SER A 33 -19.79 3.47 -36.43
C SER A 33 -20.47 2.18 -36.88
N ASN A 34 -19.99 1.01 -36.41
CA ASN A 34 -20.59 -0.29 -36.71
C ASN A 34 -20.18 -1.35 -35.68
N LYS A 35 -21.04 -1.57 -34.69
CA LYS A 35 -20.87 -2.56 -33.62
C LYS A 35 -20.56 -3.98 -34.11
N LYS A 36 -21.08 -4.42 -35.25
CA LYS A 36 -20.86 -5.78 -35.78
C LYS A 36 -19.75 -5.82 -36.84
N GLY A 37 -19.14 -4.68 -37.13
CA GLY A 37 -18.11 -4.54 -38.16
C GLY A 37 -16.78 -5.23 -37.81
N PRO A 38 -15.96 -5.57 -38.83
CA PRO A 38 -14.62 -6.13 -38.63
C PRO A 38 -13.72 -5.19 -37.81
N VAL A 39 -13.83 -3.88 -38.01
CA VAL A 39 -13.04 -2.85 -37.30
C VAL A 39 -13.30 -2.87 -35.79
N PHE A 40 -14.57 -2.99 -35.37
CA PHE A 40 -14.90 -3.12 -33.94
C PHE A 40 -14.29 -4.40 -33.35
N ARG A 41 -14.42 -5.53 -34.05
CA ARG A 41 -13.85 -6.82 -33.60
C ARG A 41 -12.33 -6.74 -33.44
N PHE A 42 -11.65 -6.09 -34.38
CA PHE A 42 -10.21 -5.83 -34.31
C PHE A 42 -9.85 -5.05 -33.05
N TYR A 43 -10.43 -3.86 -32.84
CA TYR A 43 -10.11 -3.04 -31.67
C TYR A 43 -10.54 -3.68 -30.35
N ARG A 44 -11.65 -4.41 -30.31
CA ARG A 44 -12.07 -5.19 -29.13
C ARG A 44 -10.97 -6.20 -28.74
N ASN A 45 -10.42 -6.93 -29.70
CA ASN A 45 -9.38 -7.92 -29.45
C ASN A 45 -8.05 -7.25 -29.09
N ALA A 46 -7.71 -6.12 -29.72
CA ALA A 46 -6.53 -5.33 -29.37
C ALA A 46 -6.59 -4.83 -27.92
N VAL A 47 -7.72 -4.24 -27.51
CA VAL A 47 -7.96 -3.82 -26.11
C VAL A 47 -7.80 -4.99 -25.14
N ASN A 48 -8.35 -6.16 -25.46
CA ASN A 48 -8.26 -7.33 -24.59
C ASN A 48 -6.82 -7.83 -24.43
N ARG A 49 -6.04 -7.85 -25.52
CA ARG A 49 -4.62 -8.23 -25.48
C ARG A 49 -3.81 -7.22 -24.67
N GLU A 50 -3.96 -5.94 -24.97
CA GLU A 50 -3.21 -4.87 -24.29
C GLU A 50 -3.55 -4.83 -22.80
N ARG A 51 -4.82 -4.96 -22.42
CA ARG A 51 -5.24 -5.04 -21.01
C ARG A 51 -4.55 -6.19 -20.27
N LYS A 52 -4.44 -7.37 -20.89
CA LYS A 52 -3.73 -8.52 -20.29
C LYS A 52 -2.25 -8.22 -20.12
N LEU A 53 -1.61 -7.63 -21.13
CA LEU A 53 -0.20 -7.23 -21.08
C LEU A 53 0.06 -6.20 -20.00
N CYS A 54 -0.73 -5.13 -19.91
CA CYS A 54 -0.53 -4.10 -18.90
C CYS A 54 -0.73 -4.65 -17.48
N LYS A 55 -1.73 -5.50 -17.26
CA LYS A 55 -1.92 -6.18 -15.97
C LYS A 55 -0.72 -7.06 -15.63
N ALA A 56 -0.27 -7.88 -16.57
CA ALA A 56 0.89 -8.74 -16.36
C ALA A 56 2.14 -7.93 -16.02
N ALA A 57 2.46 -6.90 -16.81
CA ALA A 57 3.62 -6.04 -16.57
C ALA A 57 3.57 -5.36 -15.20
N TYR A 58 2.41 -4.81 -14.83
CA TYR A 58 2.22 -4.15 -13.53
C TYR A 58 2.44 -5.11 -12.36
N TYR A 59 1.76 -6.27 -12.38
CA TYR A 59 1.90 -7.24 -11.30
C TYR A 59 3.25 -7.93 -11.30
N THR A 60 3.87 -8.18 -12.45
CA THR A 60 5.23 -8.71 -12.50
C THR A 60 6.21 -7.75 -11.81
N SER A 61 6.16 -6.45 -12.14
CA SER A 61 6.99 -5.44 -11.46
C SER A 61 6.66 -5.35 -9.96
N LYS A 62 5.39 -5.15 -9.60
CA LYS A 62 5.01 -4.94 -8.19
C LYS A 62 5.11 -6.18 -7.32
N VAL A 63 4.83 -7.36 -7.85
CA VAL A 63 4.94 -8.62 -7.10
C VAL A 63 6.40 -9.07 -7.01
N GLN A 64 7.25 -8.79 -8.01
CA GLN A 64 8.70 -8.99 -7.84
C GLN A 64 9.24 -8.13 -6.70
N ASP A 65 8.85 -6.86 -6.63
CA ASP A 65 9.25 -5.97 -5.52
C ASP A 65 8.83 -6.53 -4.14
N LEU A 66 7.69 -7.26 -4.08
CA LEU A 66 7.16 -7.81 -2.83
C LEU A 66 7.69 -9.21 -2.47
N LYS A 67 8.21 -9.99 -3.42
CA LYS A 67 8.68 -11.36 -3.16
C LYS A 67 9.90 -11.43 -2.24
N GLY A 68 10.70 -10.37 -2.17
CA GLY A 68 11.82 -10.24 -1.22
C GLY A 68 11.43 -9.67 0.14
N MET A 69 10.23 -9.08 0.25
CA MET A 69 9.77 -8.44 1.48
C MET A 69 9.02 -9.46 2.34
N ASN A 70 9.50 -9.72 3.56
CA ASN A 70 8.78 -10.53 4.52
C ASN A 70 7.57 -9.73 5.03
N PRO A 71 6.31 -10.11 4.69
CA PRO A 71 5.12 -9.31 5.05
C PRO A 71 4.97 -9.15 6.57
N ARG A 72 5.48 -10.11 7.35
CA ARG A 72 5.49 -10.06 8.81
C ARG A 72 6.48 -9.02 9.34
N GLN A 73 7.63 -8.85 8.70
CA GLN A 73 8.59 -7.80 9.06
C GLN A 73 8.03 -6.42 8.67
N TRP A 74 7.48 -6.27 7.47
CA TRP A 74 6.83 -5.03 7.06
C TRP A 74 5.70 -4.62 8.01
N TRP A 75 4.83 -5.55 8.40
CA TRP A 75 3.77 -5.28 9.37
C TRP A 75 4.32 -4.96 10.77
N LYS A 76 5.41 -5.63 11.18
CA LYS A 76 6.11 -5.31 12.45
C LYS A 76 6.68 -3.89 12.43
N GLU A 77 7.27 -3.45 11.32
CA GLU A 77 7.80 -2.11 11.14
C GLU A 77 6.68 -1.06 11.15
N ILE A 78 5.56 -1.31 10.47
CA ILE A 78 4.37 -0.44 10.55
C ILE A 78 3.90 -0.28 11.99
N ASN A 79 3.75 -1.38 12.74
CA ASN A 79 3.31 -1.31 14.14
C ASN A 79 4.32 -0.60 15.06
N ASN A 80 5.62 -0.67 14.74
CA ASN A 80 6.64 0.10 15.44
C ASN A 80 6.49 1.60 15.15
N LEU A 81 6.27 1.97 13.88
CA LEU A 81 6.12 3.37 13.46
C LEU A 81 4.80 4.00 13.92
N SER A 82 3.71 3.23 13.94
CA SER A 82 2.39 3.70 14.37
C SER A 82 2.23 3.77 15.89
N GLY A 83 3.27 3.40 16.67
CA GLY A 83 3.22 3.41 18.13
C GLY A 83 2.22 2.40 18.72
N SER A 84 1.71 1.46 17.93
CA SER A 84 0.65 0.52 18.33
C SER A 84 1.17 -0.63 19.23
N LYS A 85 2.39 -0.53 19.77
CA LYS A 85 2.82 -1.45 20.81
C LYS A 85 1.95 -1.23 22.04
N LYS A 86 1.42 -2.32 22.60
CA LYS A 86 0.95 -2.33 24.00
C LYS A 86 2.12 -1.81 24.83
N GLN A 87 1.99 -0.63 25.42
CA GLN A 87 2.91 -0.23 26.47
C GLN A 87 2.80 -1.30 27.56
N ASN A 88 3.93 -1.89 27.95
CA ASN A 88 3.93 -2.70 29.16
C ASN A 88 3.45 -1.79 30.29
N PRO A 89 2.36 -2.13 30.99
CA PRO A 89 1.78 -1.25 32.02
C PRO A 89 2.75 -1.02 33.20
N ASN A 90 3.86 -1.76 33.27
CA ASN A 90 4.88 -1.60 34.29
C ASN A 90 5.94 -0.58 33.87
N LEU A 91 5.57 0.71 33.83
CA LEU A 91 6.55 1.81 33.76
C LEU A 91 7.56 1.75 34.93
N LEU A 92 7.14 1.16 36.05
CA LEU A 92 8.00 0.92 37.22
C LEU A 92 9.21 0.04 36.93
N SER A 93 9.12 -0.93 36.00
CA SER A 93 10.28 -1.79 35.69
C SER A 93 11.34 -1.07 34.83
N SER A 94 11.01 0.09 34.26
CA SER A 94 11.96 0.94 33.53
C SER A 94 12.61 2.01 34.40
N LEU A 95 12.07 2.22 35.61
CA LEU A 95 12.64 3.07 36.63
C LEU A 95 13.40 2.14 37.58
N ASP A 96 14.67 1.84 37.28
CA ASP A 96 15.56 1.15 38.22
C ASP A 96 15.87 2.09 39.39
N VAL A 97 14.88 2.25 40.26
CA VAL A 97 15.00 3.01 41.50
C VAL A 97 15.24 1.99 42.59
N GLN A 98 16.51 1.68 42.82
CA GLN A 98 16.96 0.70 43.83
C GLN A 98 16.38 0.94 45.23
N GLN A 99 15.86 2.15 45.50
CA GLN A 99 15.25 2.54 46.76
C GLN A 99 13.87 1.91 46.98
N PHE A 100 13.16 1.50 45.92
CA PHE A 100 11.79 0.99 46.00
C PHE A 100 11.64 -0.49 45.62
N THR A 101 12.73 -1.16 45.24
CA THR A 101 12.68 -2.55 44.74
C THR A 101 12.28 -3.58 45.81
N ASN A 102 12.44 -3.23 47.10
CA ASN A 102 12.12 -4.11 48.23
C ASN A 102 10.96 -3.61 49.10
N MET A 103 10.28 -2.53 48.68
CA MET A 103 9.17 -1.95 49.43
C MET A 103 7.83 -2.47 48.92
N SER A 104 6.90 -2.71 49.84
CA SER A 104 5.53 -3.04 49.49
C SER A 104 4.84 -1.85 48.80
N PRO A 105 3.83 -2.09 47.96
CA PRO A 105 3.09 -1.02 47.28
C PRO A 105 2.53 0.05 48.23
N GLN A 106 2.18 -0.35 49.45
CA GLN A 106 1.66 0.53 50.50
C GLN A 106 2.74 1.47 51.05
N GLU A 107 3.96 0.96 51.28
CA GLU A 107 5.08 1.76 51.79
C GLU A 107 5.53 2.80 50.76
N ILE A 108 5.52 2.44 49.47
CA ILE A 108 5.82 3.38 48.39
C ILE A 108 4.77 4.51 48.35
N ALA A 109 3.49 4.18 48.48
CA ALA A 109 2.42 5.17 48.48
C ALA A 109 2.53 6.14 49.68
N SER A 110 2.87 5.64 50.86
CA SER A 110 3.07 6.47 52.05
C SER A 110 4.28 7.41 51.90
N ALA A 111 5.42 6.90 51.40
CA ALA A 111 6.63 7.71 51.20
C ALA A 111 6.42 8.86 50.18
N ILE A 112 5.61 8.64 49.15
CA ILE A 112 5.25 9.68 48.17
C ILE A 112 4.35 10.75 48.80
N ASN A 113 3.46 10.37 49.71
CA ASN A 113 2.54 11.30 50.37
C ASN A 113 3.22 12.12 51.48
N GLU A 114 4.36 11.67 52.00
CA GLU A 114 5.14 12.35 53.05
C GLU A 114 6.30 13.22 52.51
N ALA A 115 6.57 13.18 51.19
CA ALA A 115 7.57 14.02 50.52
C ALA A 115 7.02 15.40 50.13
#